data_AF-A0A9W6F3S7-F1
#
_entry.id   AF-A0A9W6F3S7-F1
#
_cell.length_a   1.000
_cell.length_b   1.000
_cell.length_c   1.000
_cell.angle_alpha   90.00
_cell.angle_beta   90.00
_cell.angle_gamma   90.00
#
_symmetry.space_group_name_H-M   'P 1'
#
loop_
_entity.id
_entity.type
_entity.pdbx_description
1 polymer ?
#
loop_
_entity_poly.entity_id
_entity_poly.type
_entity_poly.pdbx_seq_one_letter_code
_entity_poly.pdbx_strand_id
1 'polypeptide(L)'
;MNTLQEALGAHGDATTLIAALNATTVYNATLANSSSFKGTILVPTDAAFNTYLSSKGLTAAALLANQAALKTLLDLHVIPNATLVLSTLTNGTKLTTNKGPDTLSVTRAASGGVTFTVSNSGSSAKALGYESSVGTSNTTTLIFIDAVLSFEAANVGEDGGAATYAGPSPLTMLLCSLFAAALLQLFGRQ
;
A
#
# COMPACT_ATOMS: atom_id res chain seq x y z
N MET A 1 -28.67 -14.86 3.95
CA MET A 1 -27.26 -15.31 3.95
C MET A 1 -26.53 -14.32 3.06
N ASN A 2 -25.79 -13.40 3.66
CA ASN A 2 -25.20 -12.31 2.91
C ASN A 2 -23.90 -12.81 2.29
N THR A 3 -23.77 -12.69 0.97
CA THR A 3 -22.54 -13.06 0.24
C THR A 3 -21.54 -11.90 0.32
N LEU A 4 -20.25 -12.17 0.05
CA LEU A 4 -19.23 -11.12 -0.04
C LEU A 4 -19.62 -10.01 -1.03
N GLN A 5 -20.19 -10.42 -2.16
CA GLN A 5 -20.67 -9.49 -3.18
C GLN A 5 -21.87 -8.67 -2.70
N GLU A 6 -22.80 -9.25 -1.93
CA GLU A 6 -23.92 -8.51 -1.35
C GLU A 6 -23.43 -7.51 -0.29
N ALA A 7 -22.48 -7.90 0.56
CA ALA A 7 -21.89 -7.02 1.56
C ALA A 7 -21.06 -5.88 0.92
N LEU A 8 -20.30 -6.16 -0.13
CA LEU A 8 -19.60 -5.11 -0.89
C LEU A 8 -20.58 -4.23 -1.66
N GLY A 9 -21.62 -4.81 -2.28
CA GLY A 9 -22.64 -4.08 -3.03
C GLY A 9 -23.55 -3.22 -2.14
N ALA A 10 -23.68 -3.56 -0.86
CA ALA A 10 -24.36 -2.73 0.13
C ALA A 10 -23.61 -1.42 0.41
N HIS A 11 -22.31 -1.36 0.12
CA HIS A 11 -21.48 -0.17 0.28
C HIS A 11 -21.16 0.43 -1.09
N GLY A 12 -21.82 1.55 -1.43
CA GLY A 12 -21.69 2.22 -2.74
C GLY A 12 -20.26 2.66 -3.10
N ASP A 13 -19.36 2.73 -2.13
CA ASP A 13 -17.97 3.13 -2.27
C ASP A 13 -17.02 1.99 -2.69
N ALA A 14 -17.50 0.75 -2.81
CA ALA A 14 -16.69 -0.41 -3.20
C ALA A 14 -16.84 -0.80 -4.69
N THR A 15 -17.48 0.03 -5.50
CA THR A 15 -17.81 -0.27 -6.91
C THR A 15 -16.59 -0.54 -7.79
N THR A 16 -15.52 0.25 -7.64
CA THR A 16 -14.24 0.04 -8.37
C THR A 16 -13.57 -1.28 -7.98
N LEU A 17 -13.62 -1.64 -6.69
CA LEU A 17 -13.12 -2.94 -6.23
C LEU A 17 -13.95 -4.09 -6.83
N ILE A 18 -15.28 -3.96 -6.86
CA ILE A 18 -16.17 -4.96 -7.48
C ILE A 18 -15.86 -5.11 -8.98
N ALA A 19 -15.62 -4.01 -9.70
CA ALA A 19 -15.22 -4.05 -11.11
C ALA A 19 -13.87 -4.76 -11.31
N ALA A 20 -12.89 -4.46 -10.46
CA ALA A 20 -11.59 -5.12 -10.47
C ALA A 20 -11.67 -6.62 -10.14
N LEU A 21 -12.51 -6.99 -9.18
CA LEU A 21 -12.75 -8.39 -8.81
C LEU A 21 -13.44 -9.15 -9.94
N ASN A 22 -14.41 -8.52 -10.63
CA ASN A 22 -15.04 -9.11 -11.83
C ASN A 22 -14.06 -9.27 -12.99
N ALA A 23 -13.09 -8.37 -13.13
CA ALA A 23 -12.02 -8.53 -14.11
C ALA A 23 -11.07 -9.71 -13.78
N THR A 24 -11.06 -10.19 -12.53
CA THR A 24 -10.18 -11.27 -12.06
C THR A 24 -10.97 -12.54 -11.73
N THR A 25 -10.99 -13.50 -12.66
CA THR A 25 -11.77 -14.76 -12.53
C THR A 25 -11.45 -15.58 -11.27
N VAL A 26 -10.20 -15.52 -10.77
CA VAL A 26 -9.77 -16.23 -9.54
C VAL A 26 -10.51 -15.74 -8.29
N TYR A 27 -10.68 -14.43 -8.17
CA TYR A 27 -11.35 -13.85 -7.01
C TYR A 27 -12.87 -13.83 -7.17
N ASN A 28 -13.38 -13.72 -8.40
CA ASN A 28 -14.82 -13.87 -8.67
C ASN A 28 -15.38 -15.20 -8.13
N ALA A 29 -14.68 -16.32 -8.36
CA ALA A 29 -15.06 -17.62 -7.81
C ALA A 29 -14.96 -17.67 -6.27
N THR A 30 -13.99 -16.96 -5.68
CA THR A 30 -13.80 -16.87 -4.22
C THR A 30 -14.88 -16.00 -3.56
N LEU A 31 -15.30 -14.92 -4.21
CA LEU A 31 -16.40 -14.04 -3.77
C LEU A 31 -17.76 -14.74 -3.84
N ALA A 32 -17.99 -15.49 -4.91
CA ALA A 32 -19.19 -16.32 -5.06
C ALA A 32 -19.24 -17.42 -3.99
N ASN A 33 -18.07 -17.95 -3.58
CA ASN A 33 -17.94 -18.98 -2.55
C ASN A 33 -17.44 -18.40 -1.21
N SER A 34 -18.13 -17.38 -0.72
CA SER A 34 -17.84 -16.72 0.57
C SER A 34 -17.72 -17.69 1.77
N SER A 35 -18.34 -18.88 1.69
CA SER A 35 -18.26 -19.90 2.74
C SER A 35 -16.87 -20.54 2.90
N SER A 36 -16.07 -20.57 1.83
CA SER A 36 -14.75 -21.21 1.81
C SER A 36 -13.64 -20.27 2.27
N PHE A 37 -13.82 -18.96 2.07
CA PHE A 37 -12.85 -17.97 2.52
C PHE A 37 -13.04 -17.65 4.00
N LYS A 38 -11.97 -17.80 4.80
CA LYS A 38 -11.95 -17.46 6.22
C LYS A 38 -10.79 -16.53 6.50
N GLY A 39 -11.08 -15.31 6.94
CA GLY A 39 -10.08 -14.25 7.04
C GLY A 39 -10.65 -12.85 7.01
N THR A 40 -9.79 -11.86 6.81
CA THR A 40 -10.18 -10.45 6.72
C THR A 40 -9.82 -9.91 5.36
N ILE A 41 -10.70 -9.09 4.80
CA ILE A 41 -10.46 -8.38 3.55
C ILE A 41 -10.50 -6.89 3.84
N LEU A 42 -9.41 -6.22 3.52
CA LEU A 42 -9.32 -4.78 3.56
C LEU A 42 -9.93 -4.22 2.27
N VAL A 43 -10.98 -3.42 2.39
CA VAL A 43 -11.75 -2.89 1.26
C VAL A 43 -11.39 -1.41 1.10
N PRO A 44 -10.57 -1.05 0.09
CA PRO A 44 -10.33 0.35 -0.22
C PRO A 44 -11.59 0.95 -0.82
N THR A 45 -11.90 2.18 -0.43
CA THR A 45 -12.96 2.97 -1.08
C THR A 45 -12.57 3.41 -2.49
N ASP A 46 -13.54 3.79 -3.29
CA ASP A 46 -13.31 4.37 -4.62
C ASP A 46 -12.38 5.60 -4.55
N ALA A 47 -12.56 6.45 -3.53
CA ALA A 47 -11.70 7.60 -3.27
C ALA A 47 -10.23 7.18 -3.01
N ALA A 48 -10.01 6.09 -2.28
CA ALA A 48 -8.69 5.52 -2.03
C ALA A 48 -8.04 5.05 -3.34
N PHE A 49 -8.81 4.35 -4.18
CA PHE A 49 -8.36 3.90 -5.50
C PHE A 49 -8.01 5.08 -6.40
N ASN A 50 -8.89 6.08 -6.47
CA ASN A 50 -8.66 7.25 -7.31
C ASN A 50 -7.41 8.03 -6.86
N THR A 51 -7.18 8.13 -5.56
CA THR A 51 -5.97 8.76 -5.00
C THR A 51 -4.72 7.96 -5.33
N TYR A 52 -4.76 6.64 -5.16
CA TYR A 52 -3.64 5.76 -5.49
C TYR A 52 -3.28 5.81 -6.98
N LEU A 53 -4.30 5.73 -7.85
CA LEU A 53 -4.15 5.85 -9.30
C LEU A 53 -3.56 7.20 -9.70
N SER A 54 -4.09 8.29 -9.15
CA SER A 54 -3.59 9.65 -9.40
C SER A 54 -2.14 9.81 -8.95
N SER A 55 -1.77 9.28 -7.78
CA SER A 55 -0.40 9.32 -7.26
C SER A 55 0.58 8.51 -8.10
N LYS A 56 0.13 7.41 -8.72
CA LYS A 56 0.95 6.59 -9.63
C LYS A 56 0.92 7.07 -11.09
N GLY A 57 0.11 8.08 -11.42
CA GLY A 57 -0.10 8.51 -12.80
C GLY A 57 -0.74 7.42 -13.67
N LEU A 58 -1.45 6.47 -13.06
CA LEU A 58 -2.14 5.38 -13.74
C LEU A 58 -3.63 5.66 -13.86
N THR A 59 -4.27 5.11 -14.89
CA THR A 59 -5.73 5.14 -15.02
C THR A 59 -6.33 3.82 -14.54
N ALA A 60 -7.61 3.83 -14.13
CA ALA A 60 -8.33 2.61 -13.74
C ALA A 60 -8.25 1.54 -14.84
N ALA A 61 -8.33 1.95 -16.12
CA ALA A 61 -8.17 1.06 -17.27
C ALA A 61 -6.78 0.42 -17.34
N ALA A 62 -5.70 1.16 -17.04
CA ALA A 62 -4.34 0.61 -17.01
C ALA A 62 -4.14 -0.39 -15.86
N LEU A 63 -4.78 -0.15 -14.71
CA LEU A 63 -4.76 -1.08 -13.58
C LEU A 63 -5.58 -2.35 -13.88
N LEU A 64 -6.77 -2.19 -14.46
CA LEU A 64 -7.65 -3.29 -14.91
C LEU A 64 -7.00 -4.12 -16.03
N ALA A 65 -6.21 -3.50 -16.90
CA ALA A 65 -5.45 -4.20 -17.93
C ALA A 65 -4.31 -5.05 -17.34
N ASN A 66 -3.77 -4.68 -16.17
CA ASN A 66 -2.69 -5.37 -15.50
C ASN A 66 -3.21 -6.38 -14.46
N GLN A 67 -3.73 -7.52 -14.93
CA GLN A 67 -4.23 -8.59 -14.05
C GLN A 67 -3.20 -9.09 -13.02
N ALA A 68 -1.89 -9.10 -13.35
CA ALA A 68 -0.84 -9.51 -12.43
C ALA A 68 -0.66 -8.54 -11.26
N ALA A 69 -0.68 -7.22 -11.54
CA ALA A 69 -0.62 -6.18 -10.53
C ALA A 69 -1.88 -6.20 -9.67
N LEU A 70 -3.05 -6.34 -10.32
CA LEU A 70 -4.32 -6.41 -9.65
C LEU A 70 -4.42 -7.64 -8.73
N LYS A 71 -4.01 -8.82 -9.20
CA LYS A 71 -3.95 -10.02 -8.37
C LYS A 71 -3.07 -9.79 -7.14
N THR A 72 -1.89 -9.20 -7.32
CA THR A 72 -0.94 -8.92 -6.23
C THR A 72 -1.52 -7.93 -5.21
N LEU A 73 -2.22 -6.90 -5.69
CA LEU A 73 -2.88 -5.90 -4.87
C LEU A 73 -4.03 -6.54 -4.07
N LEU A 74 -4.87 -7.38 -4.70
CA LEU A 74 -5.92 -8.12 -4.00
C LEU A 74 -5.35 -9.07 -2.95
N ASP A 75 -4.27 -9.77 -3.27
CA ASP A 75 -3.57 -10.69 -2.36
C ASP A 75 -3.10 -10.01 -1.06
N LEU A 76 -2.80 -8.71 -1.14
CA LEU A 76 -2.37 -7.90 0.00
C LEU A 76 -3.50 -7.40 0.88
N HIS A 77 -4.64 -7.17 0.26
CA HIS A 77 -5.84 -6.77 0.98
C HIS A 77 -6.51 -7.99 1.63
N VAL A 78 -6.10 -9.20 1.26
CA VAL A 78 -6.62 -10.46 1.78
C VAL A 78 -5.70 -11.00 2.86
N ILE A 79 -6.26 -11.17 4.07
CA ILE A 79 -5.58 -11.72 5.23
C ILE A 79 -6.24 -13.08 5.54
N PRO A 80 -5.69 -14.19 5.04
CA PRO A 80 -6.28 -15.50 5.23
C PRO A 80 -6.08 -15.97 6.69
N ASN A 81 -7.01 -16.76 7.19
CA ASN A 81 -6.97 -17.38 8.52
C ASN A 81 -6.90 -16.43 9.73
N ALA A 82 -7.12 -15.12 9.53
CA ALA A 82 -7.23 -14.15 10.62
C ALA A 82 -8.51 -13.32 10.44
N THR A 83 -9.46 -13.48 11.36
CA THR A 83 -10.65 -12.63 11.44
C THR A 83 -10.35 -11.49 12.38
N LEU A 84 -10.23 -10.29 11.83
CA LEU A 84 -9.82 -9.09 12.54
C LEU A 84 -11.05 -8.27 12.85
N VAL A 85 -11.13 -7.80 14.09
CA VAL A 85 -12.19 -6.91 14.55
C VAL A 85 -11.50 -5.65 15.09
N LEU A 86 -11.94 -4.46 14.69
CA LEU A 86 -11.27 -3.20 15.08
C LEU A 86 -11.23 -3.05 16.61
N SER A 87 -12.27 -3.55 17.27
CA SER A 87 -12.42 -3.56 18.72
C SER A 87 -11.39 -4.45 19.44
N THR A 88 -10.99 -5.57 18.84
CA THR A 88 -10.06 -6.55 19.44
C THR A 88 -8.62 -6.34 19.00
N LEU A 89 -8.37 -5.38 18.11
CA LEU A 89 -7.06 -5.07 17.59
C LEU A 89 -6.21 -4.27 18.58
N THR A 90 -5.01 -4.78 18.83
CA THR A 90 -4.02 -4.16 19.71
C THR A 90 -2.93 -3.48 18.89
N ASN A 91 -2.36 -2.41 19.43
CA ASN A 91 -1.22 -1.74 18.80
C ASN A 91 -0.02 -2.69 18.73
N GLY A 92 0.58 -2.84 17.54
CA GLY A 92 1.72 -3.70 17.28
C GLY A 92 1.38 -5.12 16.80
N THR A 93 0.09 -5.46 16.60
CA THR A 93 -0.29 -6.77 16.05
C THR A 93 0.29 -6.94 14.65
N LYS A 94 1.01 -8.05 14.43
CA LYS A 94 1.55 -8.45 13.12
C LYS A 94 0.64 -9.46 12.46
N LEU A 95 0.28 -9.24 11.21
CA LEU A 95 -0.68 -10.05 10.44
C LEU A 95 -0.07 -10.48 9.12
N THR A 96 -0.18 -11.76 8.80
CA THR A 96 0.38 -12.32 7.56
C THR A 96 -0.67 -12.23 6.45
N THR A 97 -0.30 -11.61 5.33
CA THR A 97 -1.18 -11.50 4.14
C THR A 97 -1.11 -12.75 3.26
N ASN A 98 -2.04 -12.89 2.31
CA ASN A 98 -2.02 -14.02 1.37
C ASN A 98 -0.77 -14.02 0.46
N LYS A 99 -0.13 -12.83 0.28
CA LYS A 99 1.00 -12.63 -0.64
C LYS A 99 2.29 -13.35 -0.24
N GLY A 100 2.47 -13.72 1.04
CA GLY A 100 3.71 -14.36 1.54
C GLY A 100 4.14 -13.87 2.93
N PRO A 101 5.45 -13.87 3.30
CA PRO A 101 5.94 -13.54 4.65
C PRO A 101 5.77 -12.06 5.06
N ASP A 102 5.04 -11.33 4.25
CA ASP A 102 4.72 -9.94 4.42
C ASP A 102 3.77 -9.71 5.59
N THR A 103 4.25 -8.96 6.58
CA THR A 103 3.52 -8.67 7.80
C THR A 103 2.93 -7.26 7.77
N LEU A 104 1.61 -7.17 7.89
CA LEU A 104 0.89 -5.95 8.22
C LEU A 104 1.01 -5.71 9.72
N SER A 105 1.50 -4.53 10.09
CA SER A 105 1.57 -4.08 11.47
C SER A 105 0.40 -3.16 11.75
N VAL A 106 -0.36 -3.44 12.81
CA VAL A 106 -1.50 -2.62 13.22
C VAL A 106 -1.03 -1.55 14.18
N THR A 107 -1.40 -0.30 13.95
CA THR A 107 -1.19 0.81 14.86
C THR A 107 -2.53 1.42 15.24
N ARG A 108 -2.78 1.61 16.52
CA ARG A 108 -4.04 2.20 17.00
C ARG A 108 -3.77 3.60 17.51
N ALA A 109 -4.37 4.58 16.86
CA ALA A 109 -4.32 5.98 17.27
C ALA A 109 -5.11 6.18 18.56
N ALA A 110 -4.68 7.16 19.38
CA ALA A 110 -5.37 7.53 20.62
C ALA A 110 -6.84 7.96 20.38
N SER A 111 -7.16 8.47 19.19
CA SER A 111 -8.51 8.82 18.75
C SER A 111 -9.41 7.60 18.47
N GLY A 112 -8.91 6.37 18.64
CA GLY A 112 -9.63 5.13 18.34
C GLY A 112 -9.50 4.66 16.87
N GLY A 113 -8.85 5.43 16.01
CA GLY A 113 -8.58 5.04 14.62
C GLY A 113 -7.54 3.92 14.54
N VAL A 114 -7.76 2.94 13.66
CA VAL A 114 -6.82 1.85 13.40
C VAL A 114 -6.11 2.12 12.08
N THR A 115 -4.79 2.00 12.05
CA THR A 115 -3.95 2.15 10.86
C THR A 115 -3.23 0.85 10.60
N PHE A 116 -3.29 0.36 9.37
CA PHE A 116 -2.56 -0.82 8.91
C PHE A 116 -1.33 -0.35 8.16
N THR A 117 -0.14 -0.78 8.60
CA THR A 117 1.13 -0.42 7.97
C THR A 117 1.82 -1.68 7.46
N VAL A 118 2.17 -1.70 6.18
CA VAL A 118 2.93 -2.80 5.58
C VAL A 118 4.39 -2.72 6.04
N SER A 119 4.87 -3.72 6.78
CA SER A 119 6.24 -3.69 7.33
C SER A 119 7.35 -3.67 6.26
N ASN A 120 7.07 -4.21 5.07
CA ASN A 120 8.05 -4.33 3.97
C ASN A 120 8.06 -3.10 3.04
N SER A 121 6.89 -2.52 2.75
CA SER A 121 6.75 -1.36 1.84
C SER A 121 6.73 -0.01 2.56
N GLY A 122 6.30 0.05 3.82
CA GLY A 122 6.03 1.30 4.54
C GLY A 122 4.68 1.94 4.19
N SER A 123 3.95 1.38 3.22
CA SER A 123 2.59 1.81 2.87
C SER A 123 1.65 1.68 4.08
N SER A 124 0.86 2.71 4.35
CA SER A 124 -0.08 2.74 5.47
C SER A 124 -1.48 3.13 5.00
N ALA A 125 -2.50 2.52 5.59
CA ALA A 125 -3.89 2.82 5.32
C ALA A 125 -4.69 2.89 6.62
N LYS A 126 -5.54 3.90 6.74
CA LYS A 126 -6.36 4.08 7.93
C LYS A 126 -7.72 3.40 7.72
N ALA A 127 -8.13 2.63 8.71
CA ALA A 127 -9.47 2.11 8.79
C ALA A 127 -10.44 3.27 8.98
N LEU A 128 -11.48 3.31 8.16
CA LEU A 128 -12.57 4.28 8.27
C LEU A 128 -13.47 4.05 9.50
N GLY A 129 -13.21 2.99 10.26
CA GLY A 129 -14.00 2.61 11.44
C GLY A 129 -15.21 1.74 11.11
N TYR A 130 -15.45 1.46 9.83
CA TYR A 130 -16.51 0.57 9.37
C TYR A 130 -15.92 -0.83 9.16
N GLU A 131 -16.54 -1.81 9.81
CA GLU A 131 -16.29 -3.23 9.58
C GLU A 131 -17.61 -3.95 9.33
N SER A 132 -17.60 -4.94 8.43
CA SER A 132 -18.77 -5.72 8.05
C SER A 132 -18.44 -7.20 8.06
N SER A 133 -19.14 -7.98 8.88
CA SER A 133 -18.95 -9.43 8.95
C SER A 133 -19.81 -10.14 7.91
N VAL A 134 -19.20 -11.06 7.18
CA VAL A 134 -19.82 -11.80 6.07
C VAL A 134 -19.64 -13.31 6.27
N GLY A 135 -20.63 -14.07 5.78
CA GLY A 135 -20.65 -15.53 5.82
C GLY A 135 -21.44 -16.12 6.98
N THR A 136 -21.77 -17.40 6.86
CA THR A 136 -22.70 -18.15 7.74
C THR A 136 -22.22 -18.29 9.19
N SER A 137 -20.98 -17.91 9.52
CA SER A 137 -20.47 -17.89 10.89
C SER A 137 -19.53 -16.70 11.17
N ASN A 138 -19.74 -15.56 10.50
CA ASN A 138 -18.85 -14.39 10.59
C ASN A 138 -17.37 -14.74 10.34
N THR A 139 -17.13 -15.68 9.42
CA THR A 139 -15.77 -16.17 9.15
C THR A 139 -14.98 -15.22 8.26
N THR A 140 -15.64 -14.22 7.70
CA THR A 140 -15.01 -13.17 6.91
C THR A 140 -15.35 -11.81 7.49
N THR A 141 -14.35 -10.95 7.67
CA THR A 141 -14.58 -9.54 8.03
C THR A 141 -14.08 -8.65 6.90
N LEU A 142 -14.91 -7.69 6.49
CA LEU A 142 -14.56 -6.60 5.60
C LEU A 142 -14.19 -5.40 6.47
N ILE A 143 -13.02 -4.80 6.26
CA ILE A 143 -12.62 -3.56 6.94
C ILE A 143 -12.40 -2.50 5.88
N PHE A 144 -13.14 -1.39 5.96
CA PHE A 144 -13.02 -0.32 4.99
C PHE A 144 -11.84 0.58 5.32
N ILE A 145 -11.01 0.85 4.32
CA ILE A 145 -9.81 1.67 4.45
C ILE A 145 -9.82 2.87 3.48
N ASP A 146 -9.15 3.95 3.87
CA ASP A 146 -9.09 5.21 3.11
C ASP A 146 -7.93 5.26 2.09
N ALA A 147 -7.02 4.30 2.12
CA ALA A 147 -5.87 4.22 1.22
C ALA A 147 -5.69 2.80 0.69
N VAL A 148 -5.14 2.67 -0.51
CA VAL A 148 -4.80 1.37 -1.10
C VAL A 148 -3.43 0.93 -0.58
N LEU A 149 -3.37 -0.24 0.03
CA LEU A 149 -2.10 -0.82 0.48
C LEU A 149 -1.31 -1.33 -0.73
N SER A 150 -0.09 -0.86 -0.89
CA SER A 150 0.78 -1.28 -1.98
C SER A 150 2.08 -1.88 -1.44
N PHE A 151 2.71 -2.72 -2.26
CA PHE A 151 4.01 -3.31 -1.97
C PHE A 151 5.18 -2.65 -2.66
N GLU A 152 4.93 -1.61 -3.47
CA GLU A 152 6.03 -0.75 -3.86
C GLU A 152 6.59 -0.16 -2.58
N ALA A 153 7.84 -0.50 -2.25
CA ALA A 153 8.62 0.25 -1.29
C ALA A 153 8.35 1.73 -1.55
N ALA A 154 8.09 2.50 -0.50
CA ALA A 154 8.12 3.95 -0.57
C ALA A 154 9.41 4.41 -1.28
N ASN A 155 9.35 4.52 -2.59
CA ASN A 155 10.22 5.33 -3.43
C ASN A 155 9.34 6.41 -4.03
N VAL A 156 8.62 7.08 -3.14
CA VAL A 156 8.33 8.50 -3.31
C VAL A 156 9.06 9.19 -2.17
N GLY A 157 10.39 9.28 -2.34
CA GLY A 157 11.01 10.55 -2.03
C GLY A 157 10.55 11.51 -3.11
N GLU A 158 9.43 12.18 -2.89
CA GLU A 158 9.08 13.34 -3.70
C GLU A 158 9.98 14.51 -3.30
N ASP A 159 10.63 15.04 -4.33
CA ASP A 159 11.27 16.35 -4.44
C ASP A 159 12.44 16.70 -3.49
N GLY A 160 13.64 16.48 -4.03
CA GLY A 160 14.77 17.39 -3.83
C GLY A 160 15.02 18.19 -5.12
N GLY A 161 13.97 18.81 -5.67
CA GLY A 161 14.03 19.78 -6.75
C GLY A 161 14.46 21.17 -6.27
N ALA A 162 15.17 21.27 -5.14
CA ALA A 162 16.24 22.25 -5.08
C ALA A 162 17.47 21.55 -5.64
N ALA A 163 17.92 22.00 -6.81
CA ALA A 163 19.34 21.98 -7.08
C ALA A 163 20.00 22.76 -5.94
N THR A 164 20.26 22.08 -4.82
CA THR A 164 21.42 22.40 -4.02
C THR A 164 22.56 22.09 -4.99
N TYR A 165 22.94 23.11 -5.75
CA TYR A 165 24.35 23.42 -5.84
C TYR A 165 24.82 23.43 -4.37
N ALA A 166 25.17 22.25 -3.86
CA ALA A 166 26.33 22.14 -3.03
C ALA A 166 27.42 22.76 -3.91
N GLY A 167 27.55 24.09 -3.82
CA GLY A 167 28.76 24.76 -4.23
C GLY A 167 29.88 23.90 -3.68
N PRO A 168 30.89 23.58 -4.49
CA PRO A 168 31.96 22.70 -4.07
C PRO A 168 32.44 23.18 -2.71
N SER A 169 32.47 22.28 -1.73
CA SER A 169 32.96 22.56 -0.38
C SER A 169 34.20 23.46 -0.52
N PRO A 170 34.33 24.58 0.20
CA PRO A 170 35.55 25.41 0.08
C PRO A 170 36.81 24.58 0.36
N LEU A 171 36.67 23.50 1.12
CA LEU A 171 37.72 22.50 1.37
C LEU A 171 38.08 21.65 0.13
N THR A 172 37.12 21.30 -0.73
CA THR A 172 37.35 20.58 -2.00
C THR A 172 37.87 21.51 -3.10
N MET A 173 37.42 22.77 -3.16
CA MET A 173 38.01 23.78 -4.05
C MET A 173 39.44 24.16 -3.65
N LEU A 174 39.76 24.24 -2.34
CA LEU A 174 41.11 24.54 -1.86
C LEU A 174 42.11 23.41 -2.20
N LEU A 175 41.67 22.14 -2.11
CA LEU A 175 42.53 20.99 -2.41
C LEU A 175 42.86 20.87 -3.91
N CYS A 176 41.91 21.18 -4.80
CA CYS A 176 42.15 21.19 -6.25
C CYS A 176 43.05 22.37 -6.69
N SER A 177 42.95 23.53 -6.05
CA SER A 177 43.79 24.69 -6.40
C SER A 177 45.25 24.53 -5.93
N LEU A 178 45.50 23.82 -4.82
CA LEU A 178 46.86 23.48 -4.37
C LEU A 178 47.53 22.46 -5.31
N PHE A 179 46.78 21.50 -5.83
CA PHE A 179 47.33 20.49 -6.74
C PHE A 179 47.66 21.07 -8.13
N ALA A 180 46.85 22.00 -8.63
CA ALA A 180 47.11 22.69 -9.90
C ALA A 180 48.31 23.67 -9.83
N ALA A 181 48.49 24.37 -8.71
CA ALA A 181 49.63 25.27 -8.52
C ALA A 181 50.97 24.53 -8.35
N ALA A 182 50.96 23.34 -7.72
CA ALA A 182 52.16 22.51 -7.58
C ALA A 182 52.64 21.92 -8.92
N LEU A 183 51.72 21.58 -9.83
CA LEU A 183 52.07 21.08 -11.16
C LEU A 183 52.64 22.16 -12.09
N LEU A 184 52.23 23.43 -11.93
CA LEU A 184 52.75 24.52 -12.76
C LEU A 184 54.15 25.01 -12.31
N GLN A 185 54.50 24.86 -11.03
CA GLN A 185 55.85 25.19 -10.52
C GLN A 185 56.89 24.12 -10.85
N LEU A 186 56.49 22.88 -11.17
CA LEU A 186 57.41 21.80 -11.53
C LEU A 186 57.74 21.75 -13.04
N PHE A 187 56.89 22.33 -13.90
CA PHE A 187 57.10 22.34 -15.35
C PHE A 187 57.34 23.74 -15.96
N GLY A 188 57.32 24.81 -15.16
CA GLY A 188 57.54 26.20 -15.60
C GLY A 188 58.95 26.75 -15.39
N ARG A 189 59.95 25.89 -15.11
CA ARG A 189 61.35 26.31 -15.00
C ARG A 189 62.26 25.31 -15.69
N GLN A 190 62.22 25.29 -17.02
CA GLN A 190 63.35 25.15 -17.95
C GLN A 190 62.91 25.71 -19.30
#